data_AF-A0A9P4QPQ8-F1
#
_entry.id   AF-A0A9P4QPQ8-F1
#
_cell.length_a   1.000
_cell.length_b   1.000
_cell.length_c   1.000
_cell.angle_alpha   90.00
_cell.angle_beta   90.00
_cell.angle_gamma   90.00
#
_symmetry.space_group_name_H-M   'P 1'
#
loop_
_entity.id
_entity.type
_entity.pdbx_description
1 polymer ?
#
loop_
_entity_poly.entity_id
_entity_poly.type
_entity_poly.pdbx_seq_one_letter_code
_entity_poly.pdbx_strand_id
1 'polypeptide(L)'
;MVAFRIYRTSRSPGVASPKITQFVSDVPASFLLCTFAPAQMTDTPRPQPRPVRVKAIHAFETEVSTELALKPGDIIEVMDIGDESGWIWGKNILTGELGWFPLTFTEDIDVEAGRESQ
;
A
#
# COMPACT_ATOMS: atom_id res chain seq x y z
N MET A 1 28.79 35.58 -3.74
CA MET A 1 27.76 35.62 -4.81
C MET A 1 27.28 34.19 -5.01
N VAL A 2 26.29 33.72 -4.25
CA VAL A 2 24.83 33.82 -4.50
C VAL A 2 24.40 33.10 -5.80
N ALA A 3 24.14 31.81 -5.66
CA ALA A 3 22.86 31.11 -5.85
C ALA A 3 22.08 31.09 -7.20
N PHE A 4 21.44 29.92 -7.39
CA PHE A 4 20.11 29.62 -7.96
C PHE A 4 19.98 28.99 -9.37
N ARG A 5 19.49 27.74 -9.33
CA ARG A 5 18.27 27.18 -9.99
C ARG A 5 18.08 27.42 -11.48
N ILE A 6 18.01 26.32 -12.24
CA ILE A 6 17.01 26.14 -13.30
C ILE A 6 16.85 24.64 -13.64
N TYR A 7 16.12 23.89 -12.81
CA TYR A 7 15.28 22.81 -13.33
C TYR A 7 14.08 23.49 -13.98
N ARG A 8 14.20 23.78 -15.27
CA ARG A 8 13.14 24.40 -16.05
C ARG A 8 12.34 23.29 -16.73
N THR A 9 11.06 23.21 -16.36
CA THR A 9 9.88 22.89 -17.19
C THR A 9 9.85 21.49 -17.85
N SER A 10 8.84 20.66 -17.63
CA SER A 10 7.54 20.91 -18.24
C SER A 10 6.39 20.19 -17.53
N ARG A 11 5.38 20.97 -17.16
CA ARG A 11 4.01 20.51 -16.92
C ARG A 11 3.48 19.89 -18.21
N SER A 12 3.01 18.66 -18.17
CA SER A 12 2.10 18.12 -19.19
C SER A 12 0.66 18.53 -18.85
N PRO A 13 -0.04 19.29 -19.72
CA PRO A 13 -1.49 19.43 -19.68
C PRO A 13 -2.11 18.27 -20.46
N GLY A 14 -3.22 17.68 -19.97
CA GLY A 14 -3.94 16.69 -20.79
C GLY A 14 -4.86 15.78 -20.01
N VAL A 15 -5.99 16.33 -19.57
CA VAL A 15 -7.18 15.57 -19.22
C VAL A 15 -7.59 14.65 -20.38
N ALA A 16 -7.71 13.36 -20.11
CA ALA A 16 -8.44 12.43 -20.97
C ALA A 16 -9.23 11.49 -20.08
N SER A 17 -10.45 11.91 -19.73
CA SER A 17 -11.48 11.04 -19.18
C SER A 17 -11.97 10.09 -20.28
N PRO A 18 -11.88 8.76 -20.14
CA PRO A 18 -12.78 7.89 -20.87
C PRO A 18 -14.14 7.93 -20.16
N LYS A 19 -15.12 8.51 -20.87
CA LYS A 19 -16.53 8.52 -20.52
C LYS A 19 -17.00 7.10 -20.21
N ILE A 20 -17.44 6.91 -18.97
CA ILE A 20 -18.24 5.76 -18.57
C ILE A 20 -19.63 5.95 -19.18
N THR A 21 -19.93 5.22 -20.24
CA THR A 21 -21.30 5.11 -20.76
C THR A 21 -21.41 3.76 -21.47
N GLN A 22 -22.02 2.82 -20.75
CA GLN A 22 -23.07 1.94 -21.28
C GLN A 22 -22.66 0.92 -22.35
N PHE A 23 -22.69 -0.37 -21.98
CA PHE A 23 -23.62 -1.32 -22.61
C PHE A 23 -23.66 -2.62 -21.80
N VAL A 24 -24.59 -2.68 -20.83
CA VAL A 24 -25.12 -3.96 -20.36
C VAL A 24 -26.18 -4.39 -21.38
N SER A 25 -25.98 -5.54 -22.02
CA SER A 25 -26.99 -6.46 -22.58
C SER A 25 -26.37 -7.18 -23.76
N ASP A 26 -25.85 -8.38 -23.54
CA ASP A 26 -26.30 -9.58 -24.26
C ASP A 26 -25.49 -10.78 -23.73
N VAL A 27 -26.05 -11.52 -22.78
CA VAL A 27 -25.55 -12.86 -22.46
C VAL A 27 -26.68 -13.82 -22.78
N PRO A 28 -26.60 -14.58 -23.90
CA PRO A 28 -27.67 -15.46 -24.29
C PRO A 28 -27.84 -16.60 -23.28
N ALA A 29 -29.10 -16.93 -23.01
CA ALA A 29 -29.57 -17.94 -22.05
C ALA A 29 -29.23 -19.37 -22.49
N SER A 30 -27.94 -19.71 -22.59
CA SER A 30 -27.46 -21.02 -23.05
C SER A 30 -26.28 -21.60 -22.26
N PHE A 31 -25.81 -20.95 -21.20
CA PHE A 31 -24.88 -21.57 -20.23
C PHE A 31 -25.59 -22.24 -19.05
N LEU A 32 -26.84 -22.68 -19.28
CA LEU A 32 -27.45 -23.76 -18.53
C LEU A 32 -26.73 -25.06 -18.90
N LEU A 33 -25.68 -25.44 -18.16
CA LEU A 33 -25.39 -26.81 -17.71
C LEU A 33 -23.96 -26.91 -17.12
N CYS A 34 -23.79 -26.58 -15.84
CA CYS A 34 -22.78 -27.26 -15.01
C CYS A 34 -23.36 -27.47 -13.61
N THR A 35 -24.18 -28.52 -13.57
CA THR A 35 -24.32 -29.52 -12.50
C THR A 35 -23.72 -29.18 -11.13
N PHE A 36 -24.60 -29.12 -10.13
CA PHE A 36 -24.40 -29.53 -8.73
C PHE A 36 -22.96 -29.75 -8.28
N ALA A 37 -22.46 -28.80 -7.49
CA ALA A 37 -21.56 -29.12 -6.39
C ALA A 37 -22.11 -28.46 -5.12
N PRO A 38 -22.68 -29.21 -4.16
CA PRO A 38 -22.77 -28.75 -2.79
C PRO A 38 -21.37 -28.92 -2.18
N ALA A 39 -20.42 -28.10 -2.63
CA ALA A 39 -19.08 -28.11 -2.07
C ALA A 39 -19.04 -27.16 -0.87
N GLN A 40 -19.57 -27.70 0.22
CA GLN A 40 -19.01 -27.61 1.57
C GLN A 40 -18.77 -26.22 2.16
N MET A 41 -19.58 -25.98 3.18
CA MET A 41 -19.27 -25.25 4.40
C MET A 41 -17.88 -25.66 4.93
N THR A 42 -16.83 -25.05 4.40
CA THR A 42 -15.57 -24.87 5.12
C THR A 42 -15.35 -23.38 5.21
N ASP A 43 -15.47 -22.87 6.42
CA ASP A 43 -14.99 -21.55 6.84
C ASP A 43 -13.47 -21.52 6.66
N THR A 44 -13.01 -21.51 5.41
CA THR A 44 -11.68 -21.03 5.08
C THR A 44 -11.86 -19.52 5.05
N PRO A 45 -11.38 -18.77 6.06
CA PRO A 45 -11.30 -17.33 5.90
C PRO A 45 -10.53 -17.13 4.60
N ARG A 46 -11.15 -16.42 3.64
CA ARG A 46 -10.40 -15.87 2.51
C ARG A 46 -9.11 -15.32 3.10
N PRO A 47 -7.93 -15.66 2.57
CA PRO A 47 -6.71 -14.98 2.99
C PRO A 47 -6.89 -13.52 2.59
N GLN A 48 -7.53 -12.75 3.47
CA GLN A 48 -7.55 -11.32 3.41
C GLN A 48 -6.07 -10.97 3.53
N PRO A 49 -5.48 -10.25 2.56
CA PRO A 49 -4.11 -9.81 2.71
C PRO A 49 -4.05 -9.03 4.02
N ARG A 50 -3.41 -9.63 5.03
CA ARG A 50 -3.22 -8.94 6.31
C ARG A 50 -2.39 -7.71 5.98
N PRO A 51 -2.81 -6.50 6.40
CA PRO A 51 -2.00 -5.32 6.17
C PRO A 51 -0.63 -5.57 6.77
N VAL A 52 0.40 -5.60 5.92
CA VAL A 52 1.78 -5.81 6.35
C VAL A 52 2.18 -4.57 7.12
N ARG A 53 2.61 -4.77 8.36
CA ARG A 53 3.08 -3.69 9.20
C ARG A 53 4.55 -3.91 9.49
N VAL A 54 5.27 -2.80 9.54
CA VAL A 54 6.68 -2.78 9.89
C VAL A 54 6.88 -1.81 11.04
N LYS A 55 7.90 -2.06 11.85
CA LYS A 55 8.33 -1.18 12.92
C LYS A 55 9.63 -0.52 12.51
N ALA A 56 9.70 0.80 12.59
CA ALA A 56 10.95 1.51 12.41
C ALA A 56 11.93 1.16 13.55
N ILE A 57 13.14 0.73 13.18
CA ILE A 57 14.24 0.45 14.11
C ILE A 57 15.28 1.57 14.13
N HIS A 58 15.29 2.39 13.09
CA HIS A 58 16.18 3.53 12.95
C HIS A 58 15.39 4.80 12.72
N ALA A 59 15.95 5.93 13.16
CA ALA A 59 15.41 7.24 12.85
C ALA A 59 15.76 7.59 11.40
N PHE A 60 14.79 8.14 10.67
CA PHE A 60 14.96 8.68 9.33
C PHE A 60 14.34 10.07 9.30
N GLU A 61 15.18 11.09 9.13
CA GLU A 61 14.75 12.49 9.08
C GLU A 61 14.70 12.94 7.62
N THR A 62 13.57 13.50 7.21
CA THR A 62 13.37 14.04 5.85
C THR A 62 12.56 15.33 5.90
N GLU A 63 12.88 16.25 4.99
CA GLU A 63 12.12 17.49 4.75
C GLU A 63 11.26 17.39 3.48
N VAL A 64 11.31 16.25 2.77
CA VAL A 64 10.60 16.05 1.51
C VAL A 64 9.20 15.52 1.83
N SER A 65 8.16 16.23 1.38
CA SER A 65 6.77 15.85 1.65
C SER A 65 6.32 14.53 1.00
N THR A 66 7.15 13.94 0.14
CA THR A 66 6.94 12.61 -0.45
C THR A 66 7.64 11.51 0.32
N GLU A 67 8.53 11.84 1.25
CA GLU A 67 9.27 10.90 2.08
C GLU A 67 8.66 10.87 3.48
N LEU A 68 8.68 9.70 4.11
CA LEU A 68 8.12 9.51 5.45
C LEU A 68 9.24 9.57 6.49
N ALA A 69 9.17 10.55 7.40
CA ALA A 69 10.06 10.58 8.55
C ALA A 69 9.75 9.39 9.48
N LEU A 70 10.79 8.67 9.90
CA LEU A 70 10.69 7.52 10.79
C LEU A 70 11.31 7.84 12.13
N LYS A 71 10.69 7.35 13.21
CA LYS A 71 11.31 7.30 14.54
C LYS A 71 11.35 5.86 15.04
N PRO A 72 12.41 5.45 15.74
CA PRO A 72 12.51 4.10 16.27
C PRO A 72 11.33 3.79 17.20
N GLY A 73 10.63 2.69 16.93
CA GLY A 73 9.39 2.32 17.60
C GLY A 73 8.11 2.69 16.85
N ASP A 74 8.20 3.49 15.78
CA ASP A 74 7.03 3.83 14.97
C ASP A 74 6.52 2.62 14.19
N ILE A 75 5.21 2.53 14.06
CA ILE A 75 4.56 1.45 13.32
C ILE A 75 4.06 2.02 11.99
N ILE A 76 4.50 1.43 10.90
CA ILE A 76 4.14 1.83 9.55
C ILE A 76 3.33 0.73 8.90
N GLU A 77 2.17 1.10 8.37
CA GLU A 77 1.37 0.22 7.53
C GLU A 77 1.90 0.31 6.10
N VAL A 78 2.46 -0.81 5.61
CA VAL A 78 3.01 -0.89 4.26
C VAL A 78 1.85 -0.97 3.29
N MET A 79 1.80 0.00 2.37
CA MET A 79 0.76 0.10 1.36
C MET A 79 1.28 -0.34 -0.01
N ASP A 80 2.55 -0.04 -0.30
CA ASP A 80 3.22 -0.43 -1.55
C ASP A 80 4.70 -0.73 -1.25
N ILE A 81 5.23 -1.80 -1.85
CA ILE A 81 6.63 -2.22 -1.65
C ILE A 81 7.54 -1.54 -2.69
N GLY A 82 6.97 -0.71 -3.57
CA GLY A 82 7.68 -0.07 -4.65
C GLY A 82 8.35 -1.09 -5.57
N ASP A 83 9.53 -0.72 -6.05
CA ASP A 83 10.39 -1.53 -6.91
C ASP A 83 11.55 -2.16 -6.11
N GLU A 84 12.43 -2.86 -6.81
CA GLU A 84 13.67 -3.51 -6.31
C GLU A 84 14.71 -2.52 -5.71
N SER A 85 14.39 -1.23 -5.63
CA SER A 85 15.25 -0.18 -5.06
C SER A 85 15.31 -0.21 -3.53
N GLY A 86 14.43 -0.98 -2.87
CA GLY A 86 14.39 -1.10 -1.40
C GLY A 86 13.67 0.05 -0.69
N TRP A 87 12.96 0.90 -1.44
CA TRP A 87 12.10 1.96 -0.92
C TRP A 87 10.65 1.52 -0.99
N ILE A 88 9.94 1.67 0.12
CA ILE A 88 8.55 1.26 0.26
C ILE A 88 7.69 2.47 0.64
N TRP A 89 6.43 2.43 0.22
CA TRP A 89 5.43 3.43 0.57
C TRP A 89 4.54 2.91 1.67
N GLY A 90 4.35 3.72 2.69
CA GLY A 90 3.48 3.36 3.79
C GLY A 90 2.98 4.57 4.55
N LYS A 91 2.14 4.26 5.53
CA LYS A 91 1.52 5.25 6.40
C LYS A 91 1.93 4.99 7.83
N ASN A 92 2.55 5.98 8.46
CA ASN A 92 2.84 5.95 9.88
C ASN A 92 1.52 6.03 10.65
N ILE A 93 1.21 5.03 11.49
CA ILE A 93 -0.06 5.01 12.23
C ILE A 93 -0.03 5.93 13.46
N LEU A 94 1.16 6.34 13.92
CA LEU A 94 1.33 7.24 15.06
C LEU A 94 1.19 8.70 14.64
N THR A 95 1.86 9.10 13.54
CA THR A 95 1.79 10.48 13.04
C THR A 95 0.68 10.69 12.02
N GLY A 96 0.22 9.62 11.37
CA GLY A 96 -0.77 9.67 10.28
C GLY A 96 -0.19 10.08 8.92
N GLU A 97 1.12 10.31 8.86
CA GLU A 97 1.82 10.74 7.65
C GLU A 97 2.06 9.56 6.70
N LEU A 98 2.18 9.87 5.42
CA LEU A 98 2.33 8.91 4.33
C LEU A 98 3.46 9.37 3.42
N GLY A 99 4.33 8.43 3.06
CA GLY A 99 5.57 8.75 2.37
C GLY A 99 6.41 7.52 2.01
N TRP A 100 7.43 7.74 1.21
CA TRP A 100 8.47 6.77 0.88
C TRP A 100 9.50 6.67 2.00
N PHE A 101 9.90 5.46 2.35
CA PHE A 101 10.96 5.22 3.30
C PHE A 101 11.74 3.94 2.96
N PRO A 102 13.02 3.84 3.36
CA PRO A 102 13.82 2.66 3.10
C PRO A 102 13.38 1.49 3.99
N LEU A 103 13.08 0.34 3.39
CA LEU A 103 12.70 -0.88 4.11
C LEU A 103 13.78 -1.32 5.11
N THR A 104 15.06 -1.09 4.79
CA THR A 104 16.20 -1.45 5.65
C THR A 104 16.21 -0.76 7.00
N PHE A 105 15.41 0.30 7.18
CA PHE A 105 15.28 1.03 8.45
C PHE A 105 14.08 0.52 9.27
N THR A 106 13.41 -0.52 8.78
CA THR A 106 12.22 -1.10 9.38
C THR A 106 12.34 -2.62 9.49
N GLU A 107 11.69 -3.20 10.50
CA GLU A 107 11.57 -4.64 10.69
C GLU A 107 10.10 -5.04 10.53
N ASP A 108 9.84 -6.21 9.94
CA ASP A 108 8.51 -6.81 9.94
C ASP A 108 8.02 -7.04 11.37
N ILE A 109 6.76 -6.68 11.62
CA ILE A 109 6.11 -7.01 12.87
C ILE A 109 5.06 -8.07 12.61
N ASP A 110 5.38 -9.30 13.02
CA ASP A 110 4.34 -10.29 13.20
C ASP A 110 3.56 -9.89 14.46
N VAL A 111 2.37 -9.30 14.26
CA VAL A 111 1.46 -8.98 15.36
C VAL A 111 0.82 -10.28 15.84
N GLU A 112 1.64 -11.20 16.33
CA GLU A 112 1.22 -12.45 16.95
C GLU A 112 1.47 -12.33 18.47
N ALA A 113 0.36 -12.31 19.21
CA ALA A 113 0.24 -12.82 20.58
C ALA A 113 1.28 -12.40 21.66
N GLY A 114 1.62 -11.11 21.77
CA GLY A 114 2.41 -10.57 22.89
C GLY A 114 1.60 -10.03 24.08
N ARG A 115 0.29 -10.29 24.14
CA ARG A 115 -0.54 -10.02 25.33
C ARG A 115 -1.01 -11.35 25.91
N GLU A 116 -0.12 -12.10 26.54
CA GLU A 116 -0.58 -12.99 27.60
C GLU A 116 0.46 -13.15 28.72
N SER A 117 0.12 -12.48 29.83
CA SER A 117 0.32 -12.89 31.22
C SER A 117 1.66 -12.63 31.94
N GLN A 118 1.54 -11.68 32.89
CA GLN A 118 2.12 -11.58 34.24
C GLN A 118 3.50 -10.97 34.44
#